data_AF-A0A1I7SWP4-F1
#
_entry.id   AF-A0A1I7SWP4-F1
#
_cell.length_a   1.000
_cell.length_b   1.000
_cell.length_c   1.000
_cell.angle_alpha   90.00
_cell.angle_beta   90.00
_cell.angle_gamma   90.00
#
_symmetry.space_group_name_H-M   'P 1'
#
loop_
_entity.id
_entity.type
_entity.pdbx_description
1 polymer ?
#
loop_
_entity_poly.entity_id
_entity_poly.type
_entity_poly.pdbx_seq_one_letter_code
_entity_poly.pdbx_strand_id
1 'polypeptide(L)'
;MLRNLTSQSRWCYSKRFVRKPKYSAPPEWLESATTFKDAHTVLTDPHSPLPYPTEQLRSYLHKTEVEEKLRKKQKVLRPKRHVLNFDHIPIQEQCVALFPGQGAQFVGMGKELMKIKQCQEIYEQANQILGYDLAKICLEGPKTKLDQTIYCQPAIFVSSMAALQKLRLDAPELDERFTESAGFSVGEFAALVLAGILKFEDALKIIDVRARAMHECNQKVYSGMVTVKVNASSELEKAIKEAREQALEEGELPICEVANYLYSGVKVVGASKLCIEFLKQNAERFNYQVVKDLEVSGAFHTVLMSPAEQALKDVLKDIELCPARMNVYSNYTGKVYPHKPSKIRENIIKQVSSTVKWEQIMQLLYRKHKDYEFPEFFEIGPGKQLGVILYYISKKAHKHYNQVSC
;
A
#
# COMPACT_ATOMS: atom_id res chain seq x y z
N MET A 1 28.53 51.66 29.86
CA MET A 1 29.62 51.19 28.96
C MET A 1 29.30 49.79 28.52
N LEU A 2 28.80 49.60 27.30
CA LEU A 2 28.90 48.36 26.51
C LEU A 2 28.40 48.68 25.10
N ARG A 3 29.18 48.18 24.14
CA ARG A 3 29.39 48.72 22.80
C ARG A 3 28.25 48.39 21.83
N ASN A 4 27.69 49.43 21.21
CA ASN A 4 27.11 49.35 19.86
C ASN A 4 28.26 49.41 18.85
N LEU A 5 28.55 48.30 18.18
CA LEU A 5 29.38 48.27 16.98
C LEU A 5 28.67 47.44 15.91
N THR A 6 28.13 48.18 14.95
CA THR A 6 27.83 47.74 13.59
C THR A 6 29.00 46.99 12.98
N SER A 7 28.78 45.80 12.45
CA SER A 7 29.60 45.28 11.36
C SER A 7 28.72 44.64 10.29
N GLN A 8 28.84 45.19 9.08
CA GLN A 8 28.35 44.63 7.84
C GLN A 8 29.05 43.28 7.60
N SER A 9 28.29 42.24 7.27
CA SER A 9 28.87 41.10 6.55
C SER A 9 27.97 40.73 5.36
N ARG A 10 28.54 41.04 4.20
CA ARG A 10 28.15 40.74 2.83
C ARG A 10 27.51 39.36 2.68
N TRP A 11 26.29 39.33 2.19
CA TRP A 11 25.73 38.14 1.54
C TRP A 11 26.47 37.91 0.22
N CYS A 12 27.56 37.14 0.29
CA CYS A 12 28.19 36.57 -0.90
C CYS A 12 27.20 35.61 -1.56
N TYR A 13 26.50 36.08 -2.59
CA TYR A 13 25.90 35.21 -3.61
C TYR A 13 27.05 34.44 -4.28
N SER A 14 27.37 33.24 -3.78
CA SER A 14 28.14 32.29 -4.58
C SER A 14 27.24 31.86 -5.74
N LYS A 15 27.48 32.45 -6.92
CA LYS A 15 27.01 31.89 -8.20
C LYS A 15 27.61 30.49 -8.28
N ARG A 16 26.85 29.47 -7.87
CA ARG A 16 27.18 28.07 -8.17
C ARG A 16 27.21 27.95 -9.68
N PHE A 17 28.41 27.86 -10.24
CA PHE A 17 28.63 27.44 -11.61
C PHE A 17 27.96 26.06 -11.78
N VAL A 18 26.80 26.05 -12.43
CA VAL A 18 26.29 24.83 -13.05
C VAL A 18 27.25 24.54 -14.20
N ARG A 19 28.26 23.69 -13.95
CA ARG A 19 29.03 23.10 -15.04
C ARG A 19 28.04 22.28 -15.86
N LYS A 20 27.64 22.78 -17.03
CA LYS A 20 27.01 21.95 -18.06
C LYS A 20 27.94 20.76 -18.32
N PRO A 21 27.42 19.54 -18.54
CA PRO A 21 28.27 18.42 -18.89
C PRO A 21 29.06 18.80 -20.15
N LYS A 22 30.39 18.71 -20.11
CA LYS A 22 31.19 18.75 -21.33
C LYS A 22 30.92 17.43 -22.05
N TYR A 23 29.96 17.42 -22.95
CA TYR A 23 29.91 16.37 -23.97
C TYR A 23 31.06 16.66 -24.94
N SER A 24 31.96 15.69 -25.11
CA SER A 24 32.86 15.71 -26.27
C SER A 24 32.01 15.75 -27.53
N ALA A 25 32.34 16.64 -28.46
CA ALA A 25 31.73 16.60 -29.80
C ALA A 25 31.89 15.18 -30.38
N PRO A 26 30.89 14.67 -31.14
CA PRO A 26 31.05 13.41 -31.84
C PRO A 26 32.27 13.47 -32.78
N PRO A 27 32.94 12.34 -33.07
CA PRO A 27 34.01 12.30 -34.07
C PRO A 27 33.50 12.79 -35.43
N GLU A 28 34.30 13.54 -36.20
CA GLU A 28 33.89 14.10 -37.50
C GLU A 28 33.35 13.05 -38.48
N TRP A 29 33.88 11.82 -38.47
CA TRP A 29 33.40 10.75 -39.35
C TRP A 29 31.96 10.32 -39.08
N LEU A 30 31.43 10.64 -37.89
CA LEU A 30 30.06 10.33 -37.47
C LEU A 30 29.06 11.34 -38.04
N GLU A 31 29.50 12.54 -38.40
CA GLU A 31 28.68 13.54 -39.09
C GLU A 31 28.50 13.19 -40.59
N SER A 32 29.49 12.50 -41.17
CA SER A 32 29.43 11.97 -42.55
C SER A 32 28.80 10.57 -42.66
N ALA A 33 28.26 10.02 -41.56
CA ALA A 33 27.70 8.67 -41.56
C ALA A 33 26.41 8.60 -42.39
N THR A 34 26.31 7.61 -43.28
CA THR A 34 25.12 7.34 -44.11
C THR A 34 23.88 7.21 -43.25
N THR A 35 22.81 7.94 -43.59
CA THR A 35 21.57 7.89 -42.84
C THR A 35 20.84 6.56 -43.07
N PHE A 36 19.89 6.22 -42.20
CA PHE A 36 19.02 5.06 -42.35
C PHE A 36 18.31 4.99 -43.72
N LYS A 37 18.13 6.13 -44.39
CA LYS A 37 17.52 6.23 -45.71
C LYS A 37 18.47 5.84 -46.84
N ASP A 38 19.78 6.00 -46.64
CA ASP A 38 20.83 5.75 -47.64
C ASP A 38 21.26 4.27 -47.66
N ALA A 39 21.13 3.56 -46.54
CA ALA A 39 21.53 2.15 -46.40
C ALA A 39 20.60 1.16 -47.12
N HIS A 40 19.39 1.57 -47.50
CA HIS A 40 18.39 0.68 -48.11
C HIS A 40 18.36 0.70 -49.65
N THR A 41 19.31 1.36 -50.30
CA THR A 41 19.45 1.34 -51.77
C THR A 41 20.67 0.56 -52.27
N VAL A 42 21.49 0.01 -51.39
CA VAL A 42 22.74 -0.66 -51.75
C VAL A 42 22.71 -2.12 -51.27
N LEU A 43 22.76 -3.06 -52.21
CA LEU A 43 23.14 -4.44 -51.92
C LEU A 43 24.60 -4.43 -51.47
N THR A 44 24.85 -4.46 -50.16
CA THR A 44 26.21 -4.46 -49.61
C THR A 44 26.80 -5.87 -49.68
N ASP A 45 27.88 -6.03 -50.44
CA ASP A 45 28.75 -7.21 -50.41
C ASP A 45 29.31 -7.40 -48.97
N PRO A 46 29.13 -8.56 -48.33
CA PRO A 46 29.59 -8.84 -46.97
C PRO A 46 31.11 -8.75 -46.76
N HIS A 47 31.91 -8.63 -47.83
CA HIS A 47 33.36 -8.41 -47.76
C HIS A 47 33.79 -6.94 -47.90
N SER A 48 32.85 -6.01 -48.04
CA SER A 48 33.18 -4.58 -48.10
C SER A 48 33.65 -4.06 -46.74
N PRO A 49 34.85 -3.45 -46.63
CA PRO A 49 35.31 -2.86 -45.39
C PRO A 49 34.37 -1.72 -44.96
N LEU A 50 34.06 -1.65 -43.66
CA LEU A 50 33.19 -0.62 -43.12
C LEU A 50 33.75 0.78 -43.43
N PRO A 51 32.92 1.76 -43.79
CA PRO A 51 33.36 3.11 -44.16
C PRO A 51 33.88 3.94 -42.96
N TYR A 52 34.06 3.30 -41.79
CA TYR A 52 34.49 3.93 -40.56
C TYR A 52 35.74 3.25 -40.00
N PRO A 53 36.69 4.01 -39.42
CA PRO A 53 37.89 3.43 -38.82
C PRO A 53 37.52 2.52 -37.64
N THR A 54 37.67 1.21 -37.81
CA THR A 54 37.23 0.17 -36.85
C THR A 54 37.90 0.29 -35.49
N GLU A 55 39.15 0.74 -35.44
CA GLU A 55 39.90 0.93 -34.20
C GLU A 55 39.36 2.12 -33.38
N GLN A 56 38.98 3.21 -34.04
CA GLN A 56 38.36 4.36 -33.39
C GLN A 56 36.94 4.05 -32.90
N LEU A 57 36.17 3.31 -33.69
CA LEU A 57 34.84 2.83 -33.29
C LEU A 57 34.91 1.95 -32.03
N ARG A 58 35.84 1.00 -31.98
CA ARG A 58 36.07 0.15 -30.80
C ARG A 58 36.49 0.96 -29.58
N SER A 59 37.38 1.94 -29.74
CA SER A 59 37.79 2.85 -28.67
C SER A 59 36.62 3.67 -28.13
N TYR A 60 35.75 4.16 -29.02
CA TYR A 60 34.56 4.94 -28.64
C TYR A 60 33.53 4.08 -27.88
N LEU A 61 33.22 2.89 -28.40
CA LEU A 61 32.31 1.93 -27.75
C LEU A 61 32.81 1.55 -26.35
N HIS A 62 34.10 1.25 -26.21
CA HIS A 62 34.71 0.91 -24.93
C HIS A 62 34.69 2.09 -23.94
N LYS A 63 34.93 3.34 -24.41
CA LYS A 63 34.78 4.54 -23.57
C LYS A 63 33.35 4.71 -23.07
N THR A 64 32.34 4.55 -23.93
CA THR A 64 30.93 4.63 -23.53
C THR A 64 30.53 3.53 -22.54
N GLU A 65 31.01 2.29 -22.71
CA GLU A 65 30.73 1.21 -21.76
C GLU A 65 31.38 1.46 -20.38
N VAL A 66 32.61 1.97 -20.37
CA VAL A 66 33.32 2.32 -19.14
C VAL A 66 32.63 3.50 -18.44
N GLU A 67 32.21 4.53 -19.18
CA GLU A 67 31.43 5.65 -18.66
C GLU A 67 30.05 5.21 -18.14
N GLU A 68 29.37 4.27 -18.81
CA GLU A 68 28.14 3.67 -18.31
C GLU A 68 28.35 2.86 -17.03
N LYS A 69 29.41 2.06 -16.96
CA LYS A 69 29.77 1.29 -15.76
C LYS A 69 30.15 2.21 -14.60
N LEU A 70 30.86 3.31 -14.87
CA LEU A 70 31.17 4.37 -13.90
C LEU A 70 29.90 5.11 -13.45
N ARG A 71 28.97 5.42 -14.36
CA ARG A 71 27.64 5.98 -14.00
C ARG A 71 26.82 5.02 -13.16
N LYS A 72 26.85 3.71 -13.45
CA LYS A 72 26.17 2.67 -12.67
C LYS A 72 26.81 2.51 -11.28
N LYS A 73 28.14 2.60 -11.16
CA LYS A 73 28.86 2.62 -9.86
C LYS A 73 28.69 3.92 -9.07
N GLN A 74 28.61 5.08 -9.73
CA GLN A 74 28.36 6.38 -9.09
C GLN A 74 26.89 6.62 -8.72
N LYS A 75 25.96 5.82 -9.23
CA LYS A 75 24.65 5.60 -8.58
C LYS A 75 24.85 4.80 -7.29
N VAL A 76 25.60 5.36 -6.35
CA VAL A 76 25.32 5.15 -4.93
C VAL A 76 23.84 5.47 -4.79
N LEU A 77 23.03 4.49 -4.40
CA LEU A 77 21.62 4.65 -4.08
C LEU A 77 21.53 5.86 -3.14
N ARG A 78 21.16 7.03 -3.69
CA ARG A 78 20.79 8.16 -2.85
C ARG A 78 19.71 7.61 -1.93
N PRO A 79 19.88 7.67 -0.59
CA PRO A 79 18.87 7.15 0.31
C PRO A 79 17.54 7.78 -0.11
N LYS A 80 16.54 6.93 -0.35
CA LYS A 80 15.19 7.40 -0.64
C LYS A 80 14.82 8.27 0.55
N ARG A 81 14.76 9.60 0.38
CA ARG A 81 14.47 10.61 1.41
C ARG A 81 13.06 10.47 2.02
N HIS A 82 12.42 9.31 1.89
CA HIS A 82 11.03 9.02 2.25
C HIS A 82 10.89 7.84 3.22
N VAL A 83 11.99 7.15 3.54
CA VAL A 83 11.99 5.98 4.43
C VAL A 83 12.84 6.32 5.65
N LEU A 84 12.26 6.18 6.83
CA LEU A 84 12.93 6.35 8.11
C LEU A 84 13.92 5.20 8.31
N ASN A 85 15.09 5.52 8.88
CA ASN A 85 16.15 4.54 9.12
C ASN A 85 16.16 4.08 10.58
N PHE A 86 16.06 2.77 10.78
CA PHE A 86 16.09 2.09 12.07
C PHE A 86 17.27 1.11 12.21
N ASP A 87 18.34 1.29 11.42
CA ASP A 87 19.52 0.40 11.45
C ASP A 87 20.25 0.35 12.81
N HIS A 88 19.96 1.30 13.70
CA HIS A 88 20.47 1.31 15.08
C HIS A 88 19.77 0.27 15.98
N ILE A 89 18.61 -0.25 15.58
CA ILE A 89 17.89 -1.33 16.27
C ILE A 89 18.20 -2.64 15.54
N PRO A 90 18.73 -3.69 16.22
CA PRO A 90 18.92 -5.01 15.63
C PRO A 90 17.64 -5.53 14.97
N ILE A 91 17.72 -6.20 13.82
CA ILE A 91 16.52 -6.56 13.03
C ILE A 91 15.55 -7.46 13.81
N GLN A 92 16.07 -8.28 14.71
CA GLN A 92 15.35 -9.22 15.58
C GLN A 92 14.61 -8.49 16.70
N GLU A 93 15.11 -7.31 17.07
CA GLU A 93 14.48 -6.43 18.05
C GLU A 93 13.48 -5.48 17.39
N GLN A 94 13.51 -5.29 16.07
CA GLN A 94 12.51 -4.46 15.39
C GLN A 94 11.14 -5.14 15.40
N CYS A 95 10.10 -4.34 15.59
CA CYS A 95 8.71 -4.78 15.53
C CYS A 95 7.97 -4.19 14.32
N VAL A 96 7.10 -5.00 13.72
CA VAL A 96 6.19 -4.64 12.64
C VAL A 96 4.75 -4.75 13.15
N ALA A 97 4.02 -3.65 13.17
CA ALA A 97 2.60 -3.65 13.55
C ALA A 97 1.72 -3.90 12.31
N LEU A 98 0.90 -4.95 12.37
CA LEU A 98 -0.07 -5.33 11.36
C LEU A 98 -1.49 -5.08 11.90
N PHE A 99 -2.30 -4.31 11.18
CA PHE A 99 -3.67 -4.01 11.59
C PHE A 99 -4.70 -4.65 10.64
N PRO A 100 -5.62 -5.47 11.16
CA PRO A 100 -6.60 -6.18 10.33
C PRO A 100 -7.61 -5.24 9.69
N GLY A 101 -8.29 -5.74 8.66
CA GLY A 101 -9.33 -5.02 7.92
C GLY A 101 -10.71 -5.65 8.05
N GLN A 102 -11.65 -5.14 7.25
CA GLN A 102 -13.01 -5.69 7.18
C GLN A 102 -12.98 -7.19 6.86
N GLY A 103 -13.83 -7.94 7.57
CA GLY A 103 -13.86 -9.41 7.55
C GLY A 103 -13.24 -10.04 8.80
N ALA A 104 -12.49 -9.28 9.59
CA ALA A 104 -11.87 -9.76 10.83
C ALA A 104 -12.77 -9.61 12.07
N GLN A 105 -13.86 -8.84 11.98
CA GLN A 105 -14.79 -8.61 13.08
C GLN A 105 -15.52 -9.89 13.51
N PHE A 106 -15.82 -10.00 14.80
CA PHE A 106 -16.65 -11.06 15.35
C PHE A 106 -17.42 -10.55 16.58
N VAL A 107 -18.61 -11.10 16.84
CA VAL A 107 -19.38 -10.76 18.04
C VAL A 107 -18.64 -11.29 19.27
N GLY A 108 -18.48 -10.44 20.27
CA GLY A 108 -17.67 -10.67 21.46
C GLY A 108 -16.27 -10.06 21.38
N MET A 109 -15.88 -9.45 20.25
CA MET A 109 -14.59 -8.77 20.17
C MET A 109 -14.55 -7.58 21.13
N GLY A 110 -13.44 -7.41 21.84
CA GLY A 110 -13.28 -6.39 22.86
C GLY A 110 -13.73 -6.81 24.26
N LYS A 111 -14.35 -7.99 24.44
CA LYS A 111 -14.83 -8.44 25.75
C LYS A 111 -13.72 -8.53 26.80
N GLU A 112 -12.55 -9.03 26.40
CA GLU A 112 -11.40 -9.11 27.31
C GLU A 112 -10.72 -7.75 27.46
N LEU A 113 -10.71 -6.92 26.40
CA LEU A 113 -10.18 -5.57 26.46
C LEU A 113 -10.97 -4.67 27.42
N MET A 114 -12.30 -4.74 27.43
CA MET A 114 -13.14 -3.90 28.30
C MET A 114 -12.99 -4.18 29.80
N LYS A 115 -12.30 -5.27 30.19
CA LYS A 115 -11.90 -5.50 31.59
C LYS A 115 -10.77 -4.56 32.04
N ILE A 116 -10.08 -3.93 31.09
CA ILE A 116 -8.97 -2.99 31.31
C ILE A 116 -9.52 -1.58 31.17
N LYS A 117 -9.43 -0.76 32.22
CA LYS A 117 -10.01 0.59 32.28
C LYS A 117 -9.61 1.47 31.09
N GLN A 118 -8.32 1.51 30.75
CA GLN A 118 -7.81 2.32 29.64
C GLN A 118 -8.33 1.86 28.27
N CYS A 119 -8.64 0.57 28.11
CA CYS A 119 -9.24 0.06 26.90
C CYS A 119 -10.74 0.38 26.83
N GLN A 120 -11.43 0.33 27.97
CA GLN A 120 -12.81 0.76 28.09
C GLN A 120 -12.98 2.25 27.72
N GLU A 121 -12.08 3.11 28.18
CA GLU A 121 -12.07 4.55 27.86
C GLU A 121 -11.99 4.81 26.34
N ILE A 122 -11.25 3.97 25.59
CA ILE A 122 -11.19 4.05 24.12
C ILE A 122 -12.56 3.78 23.47
N TYR A 123 -13.31 2.80 23.98
CA TYR A 123 -14.67 2.52 23.50
C TYR A 123 -15.65 3.63 23.87
N GLU A 124 -15.54 4.18 25.07
CA GLU A 124 -16.39 5.31 25.52
C GLU A 124 -16.13 6.55 24.66
N GLN A 125 -14.87 6.86 24.39
CA GLN A 125 -14.50 7.94 23.49
C GLN A 125 -15.02 7.70 22.07
N ALA A 126 -14.96 6.47 21.57
CA ALA A 126 -15.51 6.12 20.27
C ALA A 126 -17.03 6.31 20.23
N ASN A 127 -17.75 5.88 21.27
CA ASN A 127 -19.19 6.04 21.39
C ASN A 127 -19.61 7.52 21.34
N GLN A 128 -18.85 8.40 22.00
CA GLN A 128 -19.09 9.85 21.96
C GLN A 128 -18.91 10.43 20.55
N ILE A 129 -17.87 9.99 19.82
CA ILE A 129 -17.57 10.48 18.47
C ILE A 129 -18.61 9.97 17.46
N LEU A 130 -19.01 8.71 17.56
CA LEU A 130 -19.92 8.06 16.62
C LEU A 130 -21.40 8.37 16.89
N GLY A 131 -21.74 8.75 18.13
CA GLY A 131 -23.11 9.01 18.54
C GLY A 131 -23.96 7.76 18.75
N TYR A 132 -23.35 6.58 18.83
CA TYR A 132 -24.02 5.31 19.14
C TYR A 132 -23.10 4.38 19.94
N ASP A 133 -23.69 3.37 20.59
CA ASP A 133 -22.96 2.40 21.40
C ASP A 133 -22.30 1.32 20.53
N LEU A 134 -21.08 1.61 20.07
CA LEU A 134 -20.24 0.67 19.33
C LEU A 134 -19.83 -0.52 20.19
N ALA A 135 -19.52 -0.28 21.47
CA ALA A 135 -19.12 -1.33 22.42
C ALA A 135 -20.19 -2.43 22.50
N LYS A 136 -21.45 -2.05 22.66
CA LYS A 136 -22.57 -2.99 22.67
C LYS A 136 -22.68 -3.81 21.38
N ILE A 137 -22.50 -3.18 20.22
CA ILE A 137 -22.53 -3.87 18.92
C ILE A 137 -21.38 -4.89 18.83
N CYS A 138 -20.18 -4.53 19.28
CA CYS A 138 -19.02 -5.43 19.30
C CYS A 138 -19.25 -6.62 20.22
N LEU A 139 -19.79 -6.41 21.43
CA LEU A 139 -19.96 -7.44 22.44
C LEU A 139 -21.16 -8.37 22.19
N GLU A 140 -22.30 -7.79 21.85
CA GLU A 140 -23.60 -8.48 21.83
C GLU A 140 -24.10 -8.74 20.40
N GLY A 141 -23.64 -7.97 19.42
CA GLY A 141 -24.10 -8.07 18.04
C GLY A 141 -25.48 -7.42 17.81
N PRO A 142 -26.35 -8.00 16.97
CA PRO A 142 -26.20 -9.28 16.27
C PRO A 142 -25.11 -9.25 15.19
N LYS A 143 -24.58 -10.43 14.82
CA LYS A 143 -23.54 -10.56 13.78
C LYS A 143 -23.91 -9.83 12.48
N THR A 144 -25.17 -9.96 12.05
CA THR A 144 -25.71 -9.31 10.85
C THR A 144 -25.65 -7.78 10.90
N LYS A 145 -25.72 -7.18 12.09
CA LYS A 145 -25.53 -5.73 12.28
C LYS A 145 -24.04 -5.40 12.29
N LEU A 146 -23.24 -6.12 13.06
CA LEU A 146 -21.80 -5.89 13.16
C LEU A 146 -21.11 -6.01 11.79
N ASP A 147 -21.54 -6.93 10.93
CA ASP A 147 -20.97 -7.14 9.61
C ASP A 147 -21.28 -6.03 8.59
N GLN A 148 -22.25 -5.16 8.87
CA GLN A 148 -22.53 -4.04 7.98
C GLN A 148 -21.33 -3.09 7.97
N THR A 149 -20.96 -2.63 6.77
CA THR A 149 -19.78 -1.76 6.53
C THR A 149 -19.71 -0.58 7.48
N ILE A 150 -20.85 0.06 7.76
CA ILE A 150 -20.99 1.22 8.66
C ILE A 150 -20.58 0.90 10.11
N TYR A 151 -20.72 -0.35 10.56
CA TYR A 151 -20.37 -0.75 11.93
C TYR A 151 -19.03 -1.49 11.98
N CYS A 152 -18.77 -2.44 11.09
CA CYS A 152 -17.54 -3.24 11.16
C CYS A 152 -16.27 -2.39 11.04
N GLN A 153 -16.27 -1.35 10.20
CA GLN A 153 -15.10 -0.51 10.00
C GLN A 153 -14.68 0.25 11.27
N PRO A 154 -15.57 1.06 11.92
CA PRO A 154 -15.29 1.62 13.23
C PRO A 154 -14.96 0.55 14.27
N ALA A 155 -15.70 -0.57 14.28
CA ALA A 155 -15.55 -1.62 15.27
C ALA A 155 -14.14 -2.25 15.23
N ILE A 156 -13.64 -2.59 14.05
CA ILE A 156 -12.27 -3.13 13.86
C ILE A 156 -11.23 -2.11 14.30
N PHE A 157 -11.37 -0.84 13.89
CA PHE A 157 -10.42 0.20 14.25
C PHE A 157 -10.35 0.42 15.77
N VAL A 158 -11.49 0.58 16.44
CA VAL A 158 -11.55 0.80 17.88
C VAL A 158 -11.03 -0.41 18.65
N SER A 159 -11.41 -1.63 18.24
CA SER A 159 -10.85 -2.86 18.81
C SER A 159 -9.34 -2.97 18.62
N SER A 160 -8.81 -2.62 17.44
CA SER A 160 -7.36 -2.57 17.19
C SER A 160 -6.65 -1.54 18.06
N MET A 161 -7.24 -0.37 18.26
CA MET A 161 -6.67 0.67 19.12
C MET A 161 -6.69 0.27 20.60
N ALA A 162 -7.75 -0.39 21.06
CA ALA A 162 -7.82 -0.95 22.41
C ALA A 162 -6.84 -2.13 22.59
N ALA A 163 -6.66 -3.00 21.59
CA ALA A 163 -5.64 -4.04 21.61
C ALA A 163 -4.22 -3.45 21.65
N LEU A 164 -3.96 -2.37 20.91
CA LEU A 164 -2.70 -1.63 20.99
C LEU A 164 -2.49 -1.04 22.40
N GLN A 165 -3.54 -0.50 23.00
CA GLN A 165 -3.47 0.03 24.36
C GLN A 165 -3.13 -1.06 25.38
N LYS A 166 -3.75 -2.24 25.25
CA LYS A 166 -3.38 -3.41 26.06
C LYS A 166 -1.92 -3.79 25.85
N LEU A 167 -1.45 -3.89 24.61
CA LEU A 167 -0.05 -4.21 24.32
C LEU A 167 0.93 -3.25 25.02
N ARG A 168 0.62 -1.94 25.01
CA ARG A 168 1.44 -0.91 25.69
C ARG A 168 1.46 -1.05 27.21
N LEU A 169 0.39 -1.59 27.80
CA LEU A 169 0.34 -1.87 29.24
C LEU A 169 1.11 -3.14 29.59
N ASP A 170 0.98 -4.17 28.77
CA ASP A 170 1.60 -5.47 29.00
C ASP A 170 3.11 -5.45 28.70
N ALA A 171 3.55 -4.67 27.71
CA ALA A 171 4.92 -4.60 27.22
C ALA A 171 5.27 -3.18 26.68
N PRO A 172 5.46 -2.18 27.57
CA PRO A 172 5.67 -0.78 27.19
C PRO A 172 6.92 -0.56 26.32
N GLU A 173 7.96 -1.38 26.49
CA GLU A 173 9.20 -1.33 25.72
C GLU A 173 9.02 -1.62 24.22
N LEU A 174 7.93 -2.31 23.84
CA LEU A 174 7.64 -2.60 22.43
C LEU A 174 7.23 -1.34 21.65
N ASP A 175 6.68 -0.31 22.29
CA ASP A 175 6.22 0.89 21.57
C ASP A 175 7.36 1.63 20.86
N GLU A 176 8.56 1.64 21.46
CA GLU A 176 9.78 2.21 20.87
C GLU A 176 10.43 1.31 19.82
N ARG A 177 10.10 0.01 19.84
CA ARG A 177 10.64 -1.00 18.90
C ARG A 177 9.83 -1.11 17.61
N PHE A 178 8.64 -0.50 17.53
CA PHE A 178 7.87 -0.45 16.28
C PHE A 178 8.55 0.46 15.25
N THR A 179 9.13 -0.16 14.22
CA THR A 179 9.83 0.53 13.13
C THR A 179 8.99 0.61 11.86
N GLU A 180 8.02 -0.30 11.73
CA GLU A 180 7.18 -0.45 10.55
C GLU A 180 5.72 -0.69 10.97
N SER A 181 4.77 -0.14 10.21
CA SER A 181 3.36 -0.44 10.37
C SER A 181 2.63 -0.57 9.04
N ALA A 182 1.74 -1.55 8.93
CA ALA A 182 0.88 -1.75 7.78
C ALA A 182 -0.49 -2.19 8.24
N GLY A 183 -1.55 -1.64 7.62
CA GLY A 183 -2.91 -2.04 7.93
C GLY A 183 -3.65 -2.44 6.67
N PHE A 184 -4.50 -3.46 6.75
CA PHE A 184 -5.25 -3.95 5.60
C PHE A 184 -6.54 -3.14 5.43
N SER A 185 -6.66 -2.40 4.33
CA SER A 185 -7.84 -1.55 4.05
C SER A 185 -8.12 -0.58 5.21
N VAL A 186 -9.23 -0.75 5.95
CA VAL A 186 -9.56 0.10 7.12
C VAL A 186 -8.49 0.03 8.23
N GLY A 187 -7.74 -1.08 8.34
CA GLY A 187 -6.63 -1.18 9.29
C GLY A 187 -5.53 -0.15 9.04
N GLU A 188 -5.44 0.43 7.84
CA GLU A 188 -4.46 1.46 7.50
C GLU A 188 -4.60 2.70 8.38
N PHE A 189 -5.80 3.01 8.85
CA PHE A 189 -6.02 4.14 9.77
C PHE A 189 -5.43 3.86 11.15
N ALA A 190 -5.51 2.63 11.67
CA ALA A 190 -4.84 2.25 12.91
C ALA A 190 -3.31 2.30 12.76
N ALA A 191 -2.78 1.90 11.60
CA ALA A 191 -1.35 2.04 11.27
C ALA A 191 -0.90 3.52 11.26
N LEU A 192 -1.70 4.40 10.65
CA LEU A 192 -1.44 5.85 10.62
C LEU A 192 -1.51 6.48 12.03
N VAL A 193 -2.42 6.02 12.90
CA VAL A 193 -2.52 6.47 14.29
C VAL A 193 -1.31 5.99 15.11
N LEU A 194 -0.93 4.71 15.00
CA LEU A 194 0.27 4.20 15.67
C LEU A 194 1.53 4.97 15.26
N ALA A 195 1.64 5.35 14.00
CA ALA A 195 2.75 6.15 13.49
C ALA A 195 2.70 7.63 13.87
N GLY A 196 1.65 8.06 14.56
CA GLY A 196 1.44 9.45 14.99
C GLY A 196 1.05 10.39 13.85
N ILE A 197 0.70 9.90 12.66
CA ILE A 197 0.30 10.73 11.52
C ILE A 197 -1.11 11.28 11.72
N LEU A 198 -2.01 10.46 12.28
CA LEU A 198 -3.38 10.81 12.63
C LEU A 198 -3.59 10.70 14.14
N LYS A 199 -4.45 11.56 14.68
CA LYS A 199 -5.02 11.40 16.02
C LYS A 199 -6.15 10.36 15.98
N PHE A 200 -6.45 9.76 17.12
CA PHE A 200 -7.49 8.73 17.22
C PHE A 200 -8.86 9.25 16.75
N GLU A 201 -9.23 10.45 17.21
CA GLU A 201 -10.52 11.08 16.96
C GLU A 201 -10.70 11.43 15.49
N ASP A 202 -9.64 11.94 14.87
CA ASP A 202 -9.62 12.29 13.45
C ASP A 202 -9.70 11.04 12.57
N ALA A 203 -8.94 9.98 12.93
CA ALA A 203 -9.02 8.70 12.24
C ALA A 203 -10.44 8.10 12.33
N LEU A 204 -11.07 8.12 13.52
CA LEU A 204 -12.41 7.59 13.69
C LEU A 204 -13.46 8.37 12.88
N LYS A 205 -13.37 9.70 12.84
CA LYS A 205 -14.22 10.54 11.98
C LYS A 205 -14.05 10.21 10.50
N ILE A 206 -12.81 10.02 10.03
CA ILE A 206 -12.55 9.61 8.64
C ILE A 206 -13.18 8.24 8.37
N ILE A 207 -13.01 7.28 9.28
CA ILE A 207 -13.53 5.92 9.12
C ILE A 207 -15.04 5.90 9.08
N ASP A 208 -15.72 6.66 9.94
CA ASP A 208 -17.18 6.76 9.92
C ASP A 208 -17.70 7.33 8.58
N VAL A 209 -17.11 8.43 8.10
CA VAL A 209 -17.42 8.99 6.78
C VAL A 209 -17.12 7.98 5.66
N ARG A 210 -15.96 7.31 5.72
CA ARG A 210 -15.56 6.27 4.77
C ARG A 210 -16.58 5.14 4.72
N ALA A 211 -16.96 4.63 5.88
CA ALA A 211 -17.84 3.48 6.02
C ALA A 211 -19.24 3.79 5.48
N ARG A 212 -19.78 4.97 5.80
CA ARG A 212 -21.06 5.47 5.26
C ARG A 212 -21.00 5.68 3.75
N ALA A 213 -19.98 6.35 3.24
CA ALA A 213 -19.84 6.61 1.81
C ALA A 213 -19.66 5.31 0.99
N MET A 214 -18.88 4.35 1.49
CA MET A 214 -18.75 3.03 0.86
C MET A 214 -20.06 2.25 0.90
N HIS A 215 -20.80 2.32 2.02
CA HIS A 215 -22.11 1.71 2.13
C HIS A 215 -23.09 2.28 1.09
N GLU A 216 -23.12 3.60 0.92
CA GLU A 216 -23.96 4.26 -0.10
C GLU A 216 -23.58 3.86 -1.53
N CYS A 217 -22.29 3.67 -1.83
CA CYS A 217 -21.86 3.18 -3.15
C CYS A 217 -22.43 1.79 -3.44
N ASN A 218 -22.45 0.92 -2.44
CA ASN A 218 -22.97 -0.45 -2.56
C ASN A 218 -24.49 -0.52 -2.78
N GLN A 219 -25.25 0.44 -2.25
CA GLN A 219 -26.71 0.46 -2.45
C GLN A 219 -27.12 0.78 -3.90
N LYS A 220 -26.20 1.32 -4.72
CA LYS A 220 -26.50 1.74 -6.10
C LYS A 220 -26.40 0.61 -7.10
N VAL A 221 -25.52 -0.36 -6.87
CA VAL A 221 -25.20 -1.44 -7.81
C VAL A 221 -25.01 -2.73 -7.04
N TYR A 222 -25.80 -3.75 -7.38
CA TYR A 222 -25.59 -5.08 -6.84
C TYR A 222 -24.23 -5.60 -7.30
N SER A 223 -23.35 -5.86 -6.34
CA SER A 223 -21.98 -6.28 -6.59
C SER A 223 -21.47 -7.10 -5.42
N GLY A 224 -20.33 -7.76 -5.60
CA GLY A 224 -19.72 -8.58 -4.56
C GLY A 224 -18.22 -8.76 -4.79
N MET A 225 -17.63 -9.66 -4.01
CA MET A 225 -16.21 -9.97 -4.11
C MET A 225 -15.99 -11.48 -4.05
N VAL A 226 -15.07 -11.98 -4.89
CA VAL A 226 -14.71 -13.40 -4.95
C VAL A 226 -13.20 -13.58 -4.79
N THR A 227 -12.81 -14.55 -3.98
CA THR A 227 -11.40 -14.97 -3.87
C THR A 227 -11.07 -15.89 -5.03
N VAL A 228 -10.03 -15.54 -5.79
CA VAL A 228 -9.56 -16.27 -6.96
C VAL A 228 -8.12 -16.73 -6.73
N LYS A 229 -7.87 -18.02 -6.94
CA LYS A 229 -6.54 -18.61 -6.98
C LYS A 229 -6.08 -18.74 -8.43
N VAL A 230 -4.88 -18.26 -8.71
CA VAL A 230 -4.23 -18.26 -10.01
C VAL A 230 -2.87 -18.96 -9.94
N ASN A 231 -2.39 -19.43 -11.09
CA ASN A 231 -1.07 -19.96 -11.34
C ASN A 231 -0.40 -19.19 -12.49
N ALA A 232 0.79 -19.62 -12.91
CA ALA A 232 1.58 -18.92 -13.94
C ALA A 232 0.91 -18.90 -15.33
N SER A 233 0.05 -19.88 -15.62
CA SER A 233 -0.70 -20.00 -16.88
C SER A 233 -2.14 -19.53 -16.77
N SER A 234 -2.54 -18.91 -15.65
CA SER A 234 -3.87 -18.31 -15.52
C SER A 234 -3.99 -17.03 -16.34
N GLU A 235 -5.09 -16.89 -17.06
CA GLU A 235 -5.38 -15.73 -17.91
C GLU A 235 -6.45 -14.82 -17.29
N LEU A 236 -6.33 -14.55 -15.98
CA LEU A 236 -7.34 -13.81 -15.21
C LEU A 236 -7.62 -12.41 -15.79
N GLU A 237 -6.61 -11.71 -16.32
CA GLU A 237 -6.81 -10.39 -16.94
C GLU A 237 -7.70 -10.46 -18.19
N LYS A 238 -7.58 -11.52 -18.99
CA LYS A 238 -8.45 -11.78 -20.14
C LYS A 238 -9.87 -12.11 -19.68
N ALA A 239 -10.00 -12.98 -18.67
CA ALA A 239 -11.29 -13.33 -18.08
C ALA A 239 -12.02 -12.09 -17.54
N ILE A 240 -11.32 -11.20 -16.84
CA ILE A 240 -11.86 -9.94 -16.34
C ILE A 240 -12.27 -9.00 -17.49
N LYS A 241 -11.56 -9.01 -18.62
CA LYS A 241 -11.93 -8.23 -19.80
C LYS A 241 -13.21 -8.77 -20.44
N GLU A 242 -13.27 -10.07 -20.70
CA GLU A 242 -14.45 -10.72 -21.29
C GLU A 242 -15.69 -10.62 -20.39
N ALA A 243 -15.51 -10.76 -19.06
CA ALA A 243 -16.60 -10.56 -18.09
C ALA A 243 -17.23 -9.16 -18.21
N ARG A 244 -16.41 -8.13 -18.41
CA ARG A 244 -16.86 -6.74 -18.55
C ARG A 244 -17.56 -6.50 -19.89
N GLU A 245 -17.06 -7.12 -20.96
CA GLU A 245 -17.68 -7.07 -22.29
C GLU A 245 -19.07 -7.70 -22.24
N GLN A 246 -19.21 -8.90 -21.66
CA GLN A 246 -20.51 -9.55 -21.51
C GLN A 246 -21.48 -8.76 -20.63
N ALA A 247 -21.03 -8.25 -19.47
CA ALA A 247 -21.88 -7.45 -18.60
C ALA A 247 -22.40 -6.20 -19.31
N LEU A 248 -21.56 -5.56 -20.15
CA LEU A 248 -21.96 -4.40 -20.94
C LEU A 248 -22.98 -4.77 -22.03
N GLU A 249 -22.81 -5.90 -22.72
CA GLU A 249 -23.76 -6.41 -23.71
C GLU A 249 -25.13 -6.72 -23.09
N GLU A 250 -25.14 -7.23 -21.86
CA GLU A 250 -26.36 -7.53 -21.09
C GLU A 250 -26.93 -6.30 -20.36
N GLY A 251 -26.31 -5.13 -20.50
CA GLY A 251 -26.78 -3.87 -19.91
C GLY A 251 -26.54 -3.70 -18.41
N GLU A 252 -25.68 -4.51 -17.79
CA GLU A 252 -25.21 -4.33 -16.41
C GLU A 252 -23.97 -3.43 -16.38
N LEU A 253 -23.76 -2.72 -15.26
CA LEU A 253 -22.55 -1.95 -15.05
C LEU A 253 -21.31 -2.89 -15.03
N PRO A 254 -20.32 -2.71 -15.92
CA PRO A 254 -19.24 -3.68 -16.11
C PRO A 254 -18.12 -3.52 -15.07
N ILE A 255 -18.46 -3.75 -13.80
CA ILE A 255 -17.49 -3.76 -12.69
C ILE A 255 -16.87 -5.15 -12.61
N CYS A 256 -15.57 -5.25 -12.86
CA CYS A 256 -14.80 -6.47 -12.62
C CYS A 256 -13.32 -6.09 -12.55
N GLU A 257 -12.75 -6.09 -11.35
CA GLU A 257 -11.39 -5.62 -11.12
C GLU A 257 -10.74 -6.39 -9.97
N VAL A 258 -9.42 -6.57 -10.02
CA VAL A 258 -8.68 -7.07 -8.86
C VAL A 258 -8.75 -6.01 -7.76
N ALA A 259 -9.42 -6.36 -6.66
CA ALA A 259 -9.64 -5.51 -5.51
C ALA A 259 -8.55 -5.69 -4.43
N ASN A 260 -8.00 -6.90 -4.29
CA ASN A 260 -6.94 -7.18 -3.32
C ASN A 260 -5.92 -8.18 -3.87
N TYR A 261 -4.63 -7.88 -3.72
CA TYR A 261 -3.55 -8.87 -3.85
C TYR A 261 -3.21 -9.39 -2.46
N LEU A 262 -3.56 -10.64 -2.14
CA LEU A 262 -3.38 -11.20 -0.80
C LEU A 262 -1.97 -11.77 -0.63
N TYR A 263 -1.62 -12.75 -1.46
CA TYR A 263 -0.33 -13.42 -1.51
C TYR A 263 -0.14 -14.08 -2.88
N SER A 264 1.06 -14.63 -3.13
CA SER A 264 1.40 -15.20 -4.44
C SER A 264 0.35 -16.23 -4.88
N GLY A 265 -0.26 -15.95 -6.02
CA GLY A 265 -1.29 -16.80 -6.61
C GLY A 265 -2.69 -16.63 -6.02
N VAL A 266 -2.95 -15.72 -5.07
CA VAL A 266 -4.32 -15.50 -4.54
C VAL A 266 -4.68 -14.02 -4.53
N LYS A 267 -5.81 -13.73 -5.17
CA LYS A 267 -6.36 -12.39 -5.36
C LYS A 267 -7.82 -12.36 -4.94
N VAL A 268 -8.35 -11.18 -4.66
CA VAL A 268 -9.78 -10.94 -4.55
C VAL A 268 -10.20 -10.07 -5.72
N VAL A 269 -11.26 -10.47 -6.41
CA VAL A 269 -11.87 -9.73 -7.51
C VAL A 269 -13.18 -9.13 -7.03
N GLY A 270 -13.31 -7.81 -7.11
CA GLY A 270 -14.58 -7.11 -6.90
C GLY A 270 -15.31 -6.99 -8.23
N ALA A 271 -16.57 -7.42 -8.27
CA ALA A 271 -17.30 -7.53 -9.53
C ALA A 271 -18.82 -7.34 -9.38
N SER A 272 -19.49 -6.96 -10.47
CA SER A 272 -20.94 -6.97 -10.64
C SER A 272 -21.48 -8.40 -10.64
N LYS A 273 -22.81 -8.57 -10.62
CA LYS A 273 -23.42 -9.89 -10.54
C LYS A 273 -23.04 -10.78 -11.72
N LEU A 274 -23.23 -10.29 -12.94
CA LEU A 274 -22.95 -11.07 -14.15
C LEU A 274 -21.45 -11.33 -14.30
N CYS A 275 -20.61 -10.35 -13.93
CA CYS A 275 -19.18 -10.55 -13.91
C CYS A 275 -18.75 -11.67 -12.95
N ILE A 276 -19.35 -11.77 -11.76
CA ILE A 276 -19.08 -12.87 -10.82
C ILE A 276 -19.52 -14.21 -11.42
N GLU A 277 -20.72 -14.27 -12.01
CA GLU A 277 -21.25 -15.47 -12.65
C GLU A 277 -20.35 -15.93 -13.81
N PHE A 278 -19.92 -15.00 -14.66
CA PHE A 278 -18.96 -15.25 -15.73
C PHE A 278 -17.66 -15.84 -15.20
N LEU A 279 -17.09 -15.23 -14.15
CA LEU A 279 -15.83 -15.69 -13.57
C LEU A 279 -15.94 -17.12 -13.02
N LYS A 280 -17.10 -17.48 -12.44
CA LYS A 280 -17.34 -18.85 -11.95
C LYS A 280 -17.47 -19.85 -13.10
N GLN A 281 -18.21 -19.50 -14.15
CA GLN A 281 -18.47 -20.39 -15.29
C GLN A 281 -17.23 -20.62 -16.17
N ASN A 282 -16.34 -19.63 -16.26
CA ASN A 282 -15.18 -19.68 -17.17
C ASN A 282 -13.84 -19.97 -16.46
N ALA A 283 -13.87 -20.38 -15.20
CA ALA A 283 -12.65 -20.61 -14.40
C ALA A 283 -11.70 -21.63 -15.05
N GLU A 284 -12.24 -22.74 -15.58
CA GLU A 284 -11.45 -23.77 -16.28
C GLU A 284 -10.83 -23.24 -17.58
N ARG A 285 -11.63 -22.50 -18.38
CA ARG A 285 -11.20 -21.92 -19.67
C ARG A 285 -9.97 -21.03 -19.53
N PHE A 286 -9.93 -20.21 -18.47
CA PHE A 286 -8.83 -19.29 -18.19
C PHE A 286 -7.84 -19.81 -17.13
N ASN A 287 -7.97 -21.09 -16.75
CA ASN A 287 -7.05 -21.80 -15.87
C ASN A 287 -6.81 -21.08 -14.52
N TYR A 288 -7.89 -20.63 -13.87
CA TYR A 288 -7.88 -20.19 -12.47
C TYR A 288 -8.95 -20.94 -11.67
N GLN A 289 -8.99 -20.72 -10.36
CA GLN A 289 -10.02 -21.29 -9.49
C GLN A 289 -10.72 -20.20 -8.69
N VAL A 290 -12.05 -20.16 -8.72
CA VAL A 290 -12.83 -19.38 -7.76
C VAL A 290 -12.91 -20.18 -6.47
N VAL A 291 -12.34 -19.64 -5.39
CA VAL A 291 -12.17 -20.35 -4.11
C VAL A 291 -13.36 -20.11 -3.20
N LYS A 292 -13.84 -18.86 -3.13
CA LYS A 292 -14.85 -18.46 -2.15
C LYS A 292 -15.55 -17.15 -2.54
N ASP A 293 -16.87 -17.11 -2.39
CA ASP A 293 -17.64 -15.86 -2.33
C ASP A 293 -17.45 -15.19 -0.97
N LEU A 294 -17.11 -13.90 -0.98
CA LEU A 294 -16.99 -13.12 0.25
C LEU A 294 -18.36 -12.59 0.66
N GLU A 295 -18.70 -12.74 1.93
CA GLU A 295 -19.93 -12.21 2.55
C GLU A 295 -19.80 -10.70 2.78
N VAL A 296 -19.76 -9.94 1.69
CA VAL A 296 -19.64 -8.49 1.70
C VAL A 296 -20.74 -7.84 0.87
N SER A 297 -21.11 -6.61 1.23
CA SER A 297 -22.22 -5.88 0.63
C SER A 297 -21.91 -5.25 -0.73
N GLY A 298 -20.68 -5.35 -1.23
CA GLY A 298 -20.33 -4.81 -2.55
C GLY A 298 -18.87 -4.99 -2.95
N ALA A 299 -18.55 -4.57 -4.18
CA ALA A 299 -17.22 -4.65 -4.78
C ALA A 299 -16.27 -3.53 -4.27
N PHE A 300 -15.80 -3.66 -3.03
CA PHE A 300 -14.84 -2.71 -2.45
C PHE A 300 -13.51 -2.67 -3.18
N HIS A 301 -12.78 -1.55 -3.07
CA HIS A 301 -11.46 -1.36 -3.71
C HIS A 301 -11.47 -1.51 -5.24
N THR A 302 -12.60 -1.13 -5.85
CA THR A 302 -12.79 -1.02 -7.30
C THR A 302 -13.28 0.38 -7.64
N VAL A 303 -13.36 0.69 -8.94
CA VAL A 303 -13.94 1.95 -9.45
C VAL A 303 -15.35 2.24 -8.90
N LEU A 304 -16.12 1.22 -8.47
CA LEU A 304 -17.43 1.42 -7.85
C LEU A 304 -17.38 2.34 -6.62
N MET A 305 -16.27 2.36 -5.90
CA MET A 305 -16.09 3.19 -4.70
C MET A 305 -15.64 4.62 -5.00
N SER A 306 -15.45 5.00 -6.27
CA SER A 306 -15.01 6.35 -6.66
C SER A 306 -15.85 7.49 -6.06
N PRO A 307 -17.19 7.38 -5.92
CA PRO A 307 -17.98 8.43 -5.29
C PRO A 307 -17.59 8.69 -3.81
N ALA A 308 -17.09 7.68 -3.11
CA ALA A 308 -16.64 7.82 -1.72
C ALA A 308 -15.35 8.66 -1.58
N GLU A 309 -14.59 8.84 -2.66
CA GLU A 309 -13.39 9.68 -2.65
C GLU A 309 -13.72 11.14 -2.29
N GLN A 310 -14.86 11.65 -2.75
CA GLN A 310 -15.24 13.04 -2.51
C GLN A 310 -15.58 13.27 -1.03
N ALA A 311 -16.34 12.37 -0.41
CA ALA A 311 -16.63 12.42 1.02
C ALA A 311 -15.35 12.36 1.88
N LEU A 312 -14.41 11.48 1.51
CA LEU A 312 -13.10 11.40 2.14
C LEU A 312 -12.28 12.69 1.97
N LYS A 313 -12.30 13.27 0.77
CA LYS A 313 -11.61 14.52 0.49
C LYS A 313 -12.14 15.66 1.36
N ASP A 314 -13.44 15.71 1.59
CA ASP A 314 -14.07 16.76 2.38
C ASP A 314 -13.71 16.64 3.86
N VAL A 315 -13.82 15.45 4.47
CA VAL A 315 -13.42 15.25 5.88
C VAL A 315 -11.91 15.45 6.10
N LEU A 316 -11.09 15.11 5.12
CA LEU A 316 -9.63 15.29 5.22
C LEU A 316 -9.16 16.74 5.10
N LYS A 317 -9.99 17.71 4.70
CA LYS A 317 -9.56 19.11 4.61
C LYS A 317 -9.18 19.68 5.97
N ASP A 318 -9.94 19.34 6.99
CA ASP A 318 -9.87 19.95 8.32
C ASP A 318 -8.97 19.18 9.30
N ILE A 319 -8.44 18.03 8.87
CA ILE A 319 -7.64 17.14 9.72
C ILE A 319 -6.17 17.50 9.63
N GLU A 320 -5.53 17.77 10.75
CA GLU A 320 -4.09 18.00 10.83
C GLU A 320 -3.31 16.68 10.64
N LEU A 321 -2.25 16.69 9.83
CA LEU A 321 -1.36 15.53 9.64
C LEU A 321 -0.01 15.80 10.26
N CYS A 322 0.43 14.90 11.14
CA CYS A 322 1.70 15.00 11.83
C CYS A 322 2.81 14.20 11.13
N PRO A 323 4.10 14.52 11.37
CA PRO A 323 5.22 13.73 10.88
C PRO A 323 5.18 12.30 11.42
N ALA A 324 5.46 11.32 10.55
CA ALA A 324 5.49 9.92 10.94
C ALA A 324 6.68 9.60 11.84
N ARG A 325 6.46 8.86 12.93
CA ARG A 325 7.53 8.32 13.80
C ARG A 325 8.09 6.98 13.33
N MET A 326 7.36 6.28 12.45
CA MET A 326 7.72 4.99 11.87
C MET A 326 7.28 4.91 10.41
N ASN A 327 7.82 3.94 9.69
CA ASN A 327 7.45 3.72 8.29
C ASN A 327 6.05 3.11 8.21
N VAL A 328 5.14 3.76 7.47
CA VAL A 328 3.78 3.24 7.24
C VAL A 328 3.62 2.86 5.78
N TYR A 329 2.99 1.72 5.49
CA TYR A 329 2.78 1.25 4.12
C TYR A 329 1.38 1.58 3.61
N SER A 330 1.32 2.14 2.40
CA SER A 330 0.07 2.52 1.76
C SER A 330 -0.49 1.40 0.89
N ASN A 331 -1.75 1.04 1.10
CA ASN A 331 -2.44 0.01 0.29
C ASN A 331 -2.59 0.42 -1.19
N TYR A 332 -2.77 1.71 -1.46
CA TYR A 332 -2.90 2.26 -2.81
C TYR A 332 -1.61 2.11 -3.62
N THR A 333 -0.48 2.54 -3.05
CA THR A 333 0.80 2.55 -3.77
C THR A 333 1.60 1.27 -3.63
N GLY A 334 1.35 0.48 -2.57
CA GLY A 334 2.14 -0.68 -2.18
C GLY A 334 3.54 -0.30 -1.69
N LYS A 335 3.74 0.94 -1.21
CA LYS A 335 5.02 1.51 -0.80
C LYS A 335 4.85 2.30 0.51
N VAL A 336 5.98 2.66 1.13
CA VAL A 336 6.00 3.54 2.30
C VAL A 336 5.36 4.90 1.96
N TYR A 337 4.56 5.41 2.89
CA TYR A 337 3.92 6.71 2.80
C TYR A 337 4.95 7.83 2.57
N PRO A 338 4.66 8.80 1.69
CA PRO A 338 5.52 9.97 1.52
C PRO A 338 5.41 10.90 2.73
N HIS A 339 6.45 11.69 3.01
CA HIS A 339 6.42 12.68 4.10
C HIS A 339 5.54 13.91 3.83
N LYS A 340 5.19 14.19 2.57
CA LYS A 340 4.41 15.40 2.22
C LYS A 340 2.94 15.19 2.59
N PRO A 341 2.34 16.04 3.45
CA PRO A 341 0.93 15.89 3.86
C PRO A 341 -0.06 15.80 2.70
N SER A 342 0.13 16.60 1.64
CA SER A 342 -0.73 16.55 0.45
C SER A 342 -0.75 15.18 -0.24
N LYS A 343 0.41 14.49 -0.28
CA LYS A 343 0.51 13.15 -0.84
C LYS A 343 -0.02 12.07 0.10
N ILE A 344 0.07 12.27 1.41
CA ILE A 344 -0.60 11.40 2.39
C ILE A 344 -2.12 11.45 2.19
N ARG A 345 -2.71 12.66 2.09
CA ARG A 345 -4.14 12.82 1.82
C ARG A 345 -4.57 12.17 0.51
N GLU A 346 -3.81 12.40 -0.56
CA GLU A 346 -4.06 11.76 -1.86
C GLU A 346 -4.08 10.23 -1.77
N ASN A 347 -3.11 9.64 -1.06
CA ASN A 347 -3.06 8.20 -0.84
C ASN A 347 -4.27 7.67 -0.06
N ILE A 348 -4.68 8.36 1.01
CA ILE A 348 -5.85 7.95 1.82
C ILE A 348 -7.12 8.01 0.98
N ILE A 349 -7.31 9.09 0.20
CA ILE A 349 -8.49 9.26 -0.67
C ILE A 349 -8.52 8.17 -1.74
N LYS A 350 -7.42 7.96 -2.46
CA LYS A 350 -7.36 6.97 -3.55
C LYS A 350 -7.44 5.53 -3.09
N GLN A 351 -7.16 5.25 -1.82
CA GLN A 351 -7.22 3.89 -1.28
C GLN A 351 -8.61 3.25 -1.38
N VAL A 352 -9.68 4.03 -1.25
CA VAL A 352 -11.04 3.48 -1.19
C VAL A 352 -11.49 2.85 -2.52
N SER A 353 -11.02 3.41 -3.64
CA SER A 353 -11.37 3.05 -5.02
C SER A 353 -10.28 2.28 -5.75
N SER A 354 -9.15 2.03 -5.09
CA SER A 354 -7.99 1.36 -5.67
C SER A 354 -7.71 0.03 -5.01
N THR A 355 -7.12 -0.87 -5.79
CA THR A 355 -6.68 -2.19 -5.34
C THR A 355 -5.75 -2.13 -4.13
N VAL A 356 -6.02 -2.98 -3.14
CA VAL A 356 -5.16 -3.19 -1.97
C VAL A 356 -3.96 -4.04 -2.35
N LYS A 357 -2.76 -3.43 -2.31
CA LYS A 357 -1.49 -4.08 -2.65
C LYS A 357 -0.82 -4.76 -1.46
N TRP A 358 -1.56 -5.64 -0.77
CA TRP A 358 -1.09 -6.25 0.47
C TRP A 358 0.09 -7.20 0.26
N GLU A 359 0.03 -8.06 -0.77
CA GLU A 359 1.15 -8.92 -1.16
C GLU A 359 2.44 -8.12 -1.37
N GLN A 360 2.36 -6.99 -2.08
CA GLN A 360 3.50 -6.15 -2.38
C GLN A 360 4.07 -5.50 -1.11
N ILE A 361 3.22 -5.08 -0.18
CA ILE A 361 3.64 -4.55 1.14
C ILE A 361 4.37 -5.64 1.94
N MET A 362 3.79 -6.84 2.03
CA MET A 362 4.39 -7.95 2.74
C MET A 362 5.73 -8.37 2.12
N GLN A 363 5.88 -8.33 0.79
CA GLN A 363 7.15 -8.56 0.11
C GLN A 363 8.21 -7.52 0.49
N LEU A 364 7.83 -6.25 0.69
CA LEU A 364 8.76 -5.21 1.14
C LEU A 364 9.20 -5.45 2.58
N LEU A 365 8.28 -5.82 3.47
CA LEU A 365 8.58 -6.15 4.87
C LEU A 365 9.45 -7.41 4.97
N TYR A 366 9.14 -8.45 4.20
CA TYR A 366 9.93 -9.67 4.14
C TYR A 366 11.39 -9.39 3.73
N ARG A 367 11.60 -8.51 2.74
CA ARG A 367 12.93 -8.12 2.25
C ARG A 367 13.78 -7.33 3.25
N LYS A 368 13.24 -6.94 4.42
CA LYS A 368 14.01 -6.28 5.48
C LYS A 368 14.87 -7.24 6.30
N HIS A 369 14.72 -8.56 6.14
CA HIS A 369 15.52 -9.53 6.89
C HIS A 369 17.03 -9.28 6.71
N LYS A 370 17.82 -9.58 7.74
CA LYS A 370 19.30 -9.61 7.65
C LYS A 370 19.72 -11.03 8.01
N ASP A 371 20.46 -11.71 7.13
CA ASP A 371 20.93 -13.09 7.34
C ASP A 371 19.84 -14.10 7.77
N TYR A 372 18.64 -13.99 7.19
CA TYR A 372 17.43 -14.77 7.53
C TYR A 372 16.87 -14.54 8.94
N GLU A 373 17.29 -13.48 9.60
CA GLU A 373 16.70 -13.00 10.84
C GLU A 373 15.66 -11.93 10.53
N PHE A 374 14.49 -12.07 11.16
CA PHE A 374 13.29 -11.29 10.86
C PHE A 374 12.90 -10.43 12.06
N PRO A 375 12.21 -9.29 11.82
CA PRO A 375 11.54 -8.57 12.89
C PRO A 375 10.37 -9.38 13.45
N GLU A 376 9.92 -9.00 14.64
CA GLU A 376 8.69 -9.52 15.23
C GLU A 376 7.47 -8.88 14.55
N PHE A 377 6.50 -9.70 14.14
CA PHE A 377 5.27 -9.23 13.51
C PHE A 377 4.12 -9.32 14.52
N PHE A 378 3.49 -8.20 14.85
CA PHE A 378 2.34 -8.15 15.76
C PHE A 378 1.07 -7.85 14.97
N GLU A 379 0.14 -8.81 14.88
CA GLU A 379 -1.23 -8.53 14.43
C GLU A 379 -2.06 -7.99 15.60
N ILE A 380 -2.40 -6.71 15.53
CA ILE A 380 -3.03 -5.96 16.62
C ILE A 380 -4.48 -5.65 16.25
N GLY A 381 -5.39 -6.46 16.76
CA GLY A 381 -6.81 -6.34 16.41
C GLY A 381 -7.57 -7.66 16.43
N PRO A 382 -8.82 -7.65 15.96
CA PRO A 382 -9.64 -8.85 15.94
C PRO A 382 -9.13 -9.84 14.87
N GLY A 383 -9.29 -11.14 15.14
CA GLY A 383 -8.91 -12.21 14.20
C GLY A 383 -7.41 -12.51 14.12
N LYS A 384 -7.05 -13.35 13.14
CA LYS A 384 -5.67 -13.82 12.85
C LYS A 384 -5.39 -13.87 11.33
N GLN A 385 -6.14 -13.09 10.57
CA GLN A 385 -6.19 -13.25 9.11
C GLN A 385 -4.88 -12.82 8.47
N LEU A 386 -4.24 -11.77 9.00
CA LEU A 386 -2.97 -11.30 8.48
C LEU A 386 -1.83 -12.27 8.79
N GLY A 387 -1.86 -12.95 9.94
CA GLY A 387 -0.97 -14.05 10.28
C GLY A 387 -1.10 -15.21 9.28
N VAL A 388 -2.33 -15.62 8.95
CA VAL A 388 -2.55 -16.66 7.92
C VAL A 388 -1.99 -16.23 6.56
N ILE A 389 -2.21 -14.97 6.15
CA ILE A 389 -1.63 -14.44 4.91
C ILE A 389 -0.10 -14.44 4.98
N LEU A 390 0.48 -14.00 6.10
CA LEU A 390 1.93 -13.99 6.32
C LEU A 390 2.52 -15.40 6.25
N TYR A 391 1.82 -16.43 6.76
CA TYR A 391 2.22 -17.82 6.64
C TYR A 391 2.34 -18.26 5.17
N TYR A 392 1.36 -17.92 4.34
CA TYR A 392 1.37 -18.24 2.90
C TYR A 392 2.43 -17.47 2.13
N ILE A 393 2.82 -16.28 2.59
CA ILE A 393 3.89 -15.49 1.98
C ILE A 393 5.26 -16.01 2.40
N SER A 394 5.46 -16.26 3.70
CA SER A 394 6.73 -16.70 4.26
C SER A 394 6.54 -17.41 5.60
N LYS A 395 6.71 -18.74 5.57
CA LYS A 395 6.77 -19.55 6.79
C LYS A 395 7.91 -19.14 7.73
N LYS A 396 9.00 -18.56 7.21
CA LYS A 396 10.13 -18.08 8.03
C LYS A 396 9.74 -16.83 8.82
N ALA A 397 9.16 -15.83 8.15
CA ALA A 397 8.68 -14.62 8.82
C ALA A 397 7.56 -14.93 9.81
N HIS A 398 6.64 -15.82 9.45
CA HIS A 398 5.56 -16.26 10.33
C HIS A 398 6.03 -16.92 11.64
N LYS A 399 7.28 -17.44 11.73
CA LYS A 399 7.80 -17.95 13.02
C LYS A 399 7.95 -16.84 14.08
N HIS A 400 7.99 -15.58 13.64
CA HIS A 400 8.10 -14.39 14.48
C HIS A 400 6.76 -13.63 14.57
N TYR A 401 5.65 -14.29 14.24
CA TYR A 401 4.31 -13.72 14.31
C TYR A 401 3.73 -13.89 15.72
N ASN A 402 3.22 -12.79 16.26
CA ASN A 402 2.50 -12.67 17.50
C ASN A 402 1.13 -12.04 17.24
N GLN A 403 0.12 -12.48 17.99
CA GLN A 403 -1.21 -11.91 17.91
C GLN A 403 -1.54 -11.19 19.22
N VAL A 404 -2.07 -9.97 19.10
CA VAL A 404 -2.66 -9.23 20.20
C VAL A 404 -4.17 -9.24 20.04
N SER A 405 -4.83 -10.17 20.73
CA SER A 405 -6.27 -10.42 20.60
C SER A 405 -7.13 -9.35 21.27
N CYS A 406 -8.31 -9.13 20.69
CA CYS A 406 -9.38 -8.27 21.24
C CYS A 406 -10.39 -9.06 22.07
#